data_AF-M1B1E5-F1
#
_entry.id   AF-M1B1E5-F1
#
_cell.length_a   1.000
_cell.length_b   1.000
_cell.length_c   1.000
_cell.angle_alpha   90.00
_cell.angle_beta   90.00
_cell.angle_gamma   90.00
#
_symmetry.space_group_name_H-M   'P 1'
#
loop_
_entity.id
_entity.type
_entity.pdbx_description
1 polymer ?
#
loop_
_entity_poly.entity_id
_entity_poly.type
_entity_poly.pdbx_seq_one_letter_code
_entity_poly.pdbx_strand_id
1 'polypeptide(L)'
;MHCKGWKSVLYNPSRPAFLGSSTTNLNDTLVQGTRWNSGLAEVLFSRFCPLIYGLKSRLPLLERMCYAYLASQPLFCFPAWFLASIPQLCLLNGIPIYPKV
;
A
#
# COMPACT_ATOMS: atom_id res chain seq x y z
N MET A 1 2.42 -2.27 -19.08
CA MET A 1 1.80 -3.25 -20.00
C MET A 1 0.28 -3.05 -20.07
N HIS A 2 -0.41 -3.02 -18.93
CA HIS A 2 -1.87 -2.85 -18.92
C HIS A 2 -2.37 -1.51 -19.48
N CYS A 3 -1.65 -0.39 -19.29
CA CYS A 3 -1.97 0.86 -19.99
C CYS A 3 -1.90 0.77 -21.52
N LYS A 4 -1.25 -0.27 -22.07
CA LYS A 4 -1.21 -0.57 -23.51
C LYS A 4 -2.32 -1.53 -23.97
N GLY A 5 -3.25 -1.90 -23.09
CA GLY A 5 -4.43 -2.73 -23.40
C GLY A 5 -4.28 -4.24 -23.13
N TRP A 6 -3.14 -4.68 -22.61
CA TRP A 6 -2.95 -6.09 -22.20
C TRP A 6 -3.74 -6.41 -20.95
N LYS A 7 -4.27 -7.64 -20.87
CA LYS A 7 -5.02 -8.15 -19.73
C LYS A 7 -4.28 -9.32 -19.09
N SER A 8 -4.18 -9.32 -17.76
CA SER A 8 -3.66 -10.44 -16.98
C SER A 8 -4.79 -11.41 -16.59
N VAL A 9 -4.42 -12.65 -16.29
CA VAL A 9 -5.32 -13.68 -15.75
C VAL A 9 -4.68 -14.27 -14.50
N LEU A 10 -5.43 -14.34 -13.40
CA LEU A 10 -5.03 -15.04 -12.18
C LEU A 10 -5.69 -16.41 -12.17
N TYR A 11 -4.87 -17.47 -12.21
CA TYR A 11 -5.33 -18.85 -12.07
C TYR A 11 -4.91 -19.40 -10.72
N ASN A 12 -5.88 -19.84 -9.92
CA ASN A 12 -5.65 -20.37 -8.57
C ASN A 12 -6.09 -21.85 -8.49
N PRO A 13 -5.21 -22.81 -8.85
CA PRO A 13 -5.53 -24.24 -8.80
C PRO A 13 -5.65 -24.76 -7.36
N SER A 14 -6.42 -25.83 -7.15
CA SER A 14 -6.61 -26.43 -5.82
C SER A 14 -5.31 -26.92 -5.17
N ARG A 15 -4.33 -27.34 -5.98
CA ARG A 15 -2.98 -27.67 -5.53
C ARG A 15 -2.04 -26.54 -5.92
N PRO A 16 -1.22 -25.99 -4.99
CA PRO A 16 -0.24 -24.97 -5.32
C PRO A 16 0.70 -25.45 -6.43
N ALA A 17 0.69 -24.74 -7.56
CA ALA A 17 1.57 -25.05 -8.69
C ALA A 17 3.01 -24.57 -8.45
N PHE A 18 3.17 -23.54 -7.62
CA PHE A 18 4.46 -22.98 -7.21
C PHE A 18 4.56 -23.00 -5.69
N LEU A 19 5.64 -23.58 -5.17
CA LEU A 19 5.97 -23.62 -3.75
C LEU A 19 7.31 -22.90 -3.55
N GLY A 20 7.37 -21.99 -2.59
CA GLY A 20 8.58 -21.27 -2.20
C GLY A 20 8.79 -21.33 -0.69
N SER A 21 9.99 -21.01 -0.23
CA SER A 21 10.30 -20.85 1.19
C SER A 21 10.17 -19.37 1.57
N SER A 22 9.48 -19.09 2.67
CA SER A 22 9.42 -17.75 3.27
C SER A 22 10.53 -17.56 4.29
N THR A 23 10.81 -16.31 4.64
CA THR A 23 11.67 -15.95 5.77
C THR A 23 11.04 -16.44 7.07
N THR A 24 11.85 -17.06 7.93
CA THR A 24 11.45 -17.47 9.29
C THR A 24 11.91 -16.47 10.36
N ASN A 25 12.84 -15.58 10.00
CA ASN A 25 13.37 -14.55 10.87
C ASN A 25 12.61 -13.22 10.69
N LEU A 26 12.30 -12.55 11.81
CA LEU A 26 11.68 -11.24 11.83
C LEU A 26 12.53 -10.19 11.09
N ASN A 27 13.85 -10.21 11.27
CA ASN A 27 14.74 -9.22 10.65
C ASN A 27 14.63 -9.24 9.11
N ASP A 28 14.65 -10.43 8.53
CA ASP A 28 14.59 -10.58 7.07
C ASP A 28 13.22 -10.14 6.53
N THR A 29 12.15 -10.45 7.26
CA THR A 29 10.79 -9.98 6.95
C THR A 29 10.68 -8.45 7.00
N LEU A 30 11.31 -7.79 7.98
CA LEU A 30 11.33 -6.32 8.09
C LEU A 30 12.14 -5.68 6.95
N VAL A 31 13.29 -6.26 6.59
CA VAL A 31 14.10 -5.80 5.46
C VAL A 31 13.32 -5.95 4.15
N GLN A 32 12.63 -7.07 3.95
CA GLN A 32 11.78 -7.29 2.79
C GLN A 32 10.60 -6.30 2.73
N GLY A 33 9.91 -6.09 3.85
CA GLY A 33 8.83 -5.11 3.96
C GLY A 33 9.32 -3.69 3.68
N THR A 34 10.51 -3.33 4.17
CA THR A 34 11.13 -2.02 3.89
C THR A 34 11.38 -1.86 2.40
N ARG A 35 12.00 -2.84 1.74
CA ARG A 35 12.27 -2.80 0.29
C ARG A 35 10.98 -2.63 -0.53
N TRP A 36 9.92 -3.36 -0.18
CA TRP A 36 8.63 -3.23 -0.85
C TRP A 36 8.03 -1.84 -0.71
N ASN A 37 7.97 -1.32 0.51
CA ASN A 37 7.37 0.00 0.75
C ASN A 37 8.20 1.14 0.17
N SER A 38 9.54 1.05 0.20
CA SER A 38 10.41 2.01 -0.47
C SER A 38 10.20 2.03 -1.98
N GLY A 39 10.10 0.84 -2.62
CA GLY A 39 9.84 0.75 -4.05
C GLY A 39 8.45 1.29 -4.44
N LEU A 40 7.42 1.01 -3.62
CA LEU A 40 6.08 1.56 -3.84
C LEU A 40 6.05 3.09 -3.67
N ALA A 41 6.77 3.62 -2.67
CA ALA A 41 6.88 5.07 -2.47
C ALA A 41 7.60 5.73 -3.65
N GLU A 42 8.68 5.13 -4.16
CA GLU A 42 9.37 5.62 -5.36
C GLU A 42 8.42 5.67 -6.56
N VAL A 43 7.62 4.62 -6.78
CA VAL A 43 6.60 4.61 -7.84
C VAL A 43 5.57 5.72 -7.65
N LEU A 44 5.06 5.90 -6.42
CA LEU A 44 4.05 6.90 -6.08
C LEU A 44 4.52 8.34 -6.35
N PHE A 45 5.78 8.63 -6.05
CA PHE A 45 6.38 9.96 -6.27
C PHE A 45 7.07 10.12 -7.63
N SER A 46 7.10 9.07 -8.46
CA SER A 46 7.66 9.12 -9.80
C SER A 46 6.65 9.63 -10.86
N ARG A 47 7.15 9.89 -12.07
CA ARG A 47 6.32 10.13 -13.27
C ARG A 47 5.38 8.96 -13.63
N PHE A 48 5.61 7.78 -13.07
CA PHE A 48 4.81 6.58 -13.29
C PHE A 48 3.72 6.38 -12.22
N CYS A 49 3.48 7.38 -11.38
CA CYS A 49 2.41 7.38 -10.39
C CYS A 49 1.07 6.94 -11.02
N PRO A 50 0.40 5.89 -10.52
CA PRO A 50 -0.86 5.39 -11.10
C PRO A 50 -2.00 6.42 -11.13
N LEU A 51 -1.92 7.46 -10.27
CA LEU A 51 -2.87 8.56 -10.23
C LEU A 51 -2.72 9.54 -11.39
N ILE A 52 -1.59 9.55 -12.09
CA ILE A 52 -1.30 10.51 -13.17
C ILE A 52 -0.98 9.75 -14.47
N TYR A 53 -0.14 8.72 -14.36
CA TYR A 53 0.28 7.93 -15.49
C TYR A 53 -0.88 7.14 -16.09
N GLY A 54 -1.01 7.18 -17.42
CA GLY A 54 -2.07 6.42 -18.12
C GLY A 54 -3.48 7.02 -18.00
N LEU A 55 -3.63 8.29 -17.61
CA LEU A 55 -4.92 9.02 -17.63
C LEU A 55 -5.67 8.88 -18.96
N LYS A 56 -4.96 8.92 -20.09
CA LYS A 56 -5.51 8.77 -21.45
C LYS A 56 -5.46 7.34 -21.99
N SER A 57 -5.14 6.36 -21.13
CA SER A 57 -5.00 4.96 -21.55
C SER A 57 -6.34 4.23 -21.56
N ARG A 58 -6.35 3.02 -22.13
CA ARG A 58 -7.54 2.13 -22.16
C ARG A 58 -7.71 1.33 -20.85
N LEU A 59 -7.06 1.73 -19.76
CA LEU A 59 -7.12 1.02 -18.49
C LEU A 59 -8.46 1.30 -17.80
N PRO A 60 -9.20 0.27 -17.35
CA PRO A 60 -10.41 0.47 -16.56
C PRO A 60 -10.14 1.30 -15.30
N LEU A 61 -11.08 2.16 -14.92
CA LEU A 61 -10.95 3.01 -13.74
C LEU A 61 -10.69 2.20 -12.46
N LEU A 62 -11.40 1.09 -12.27
CA LEU A 62 -11.24 0.24 -11.09
C LEU A 62 -9.83 -0.35 -10.99
N GLU A 63 -9.27 -0.83 -12.11
CA GLU A 63 -7.92 -1.38 -12.13
C GLU A 63 -6.88 -0.31 -11.78
N ARG A 64 -7.08 0.92 -12.26
CA ARG A 64 -6.25 2.07 -11.89
C ARG A 64 -6.35 2.40 -10.40
N MET A 65 -7.54 2.32 -9.81
CA MET A 65 -7.71 2.51 -8.37
C MET A 65 -6.99 1.42 -7.57
N CYS A 66 -7.00 0.16 -8.01
CA CYS A 66 -6.23 -0.92 -7.39
C CYS A 66 -4.72 -0.61 -7.41
N TYR A 67 -4.19 -0.14 -8.54
CA TYR A 67 -2.79 0.27 -8.63
C TYR A 67 -2.46 1.47 -7.74
N ALA A 68 -3.34 2.47 -7.69
CA ALA A 68 -3.17 3.63 -6.82
C ALA A 68 -3.19 3.23 -5.34
N TYR A 69 -4.11 2.35 -4.95
CA TYR A 69 -4.18 1.80 -3.60
C TYR A 69 -2.87 1.10 -3.21
N LEU A 70 -2.36 0.20 -4.05
CA LEU A 70 -1.08 -0.48 -3.81
C LEU A 70 0.09 0.49 -3.71
N ALA A 71 0.18 1.47 -4.63
CA ALA A 71 1.24 2.48 -4.58
C ALA A 71 1.13 3.38 -3.32
N SER A 72 -0.07 3.61 -2.81
CA SER A 72 -0.32 4.41 -1.61
C SER A 72 -0.07 3.68 -0.28
N GLN A 73 0.17 2.37 -0.30
CA GLN A 73 0.38 1.55 0.89
C GLN A 73 1.41 2.14 1.90
N PRO A 74 2.56 2.71 1.47
CA PRO A 74 3.51 3.30 2.41
C PRO A 74 2.93 4.46 3.23
N LEU A 75 1.92 5.17 2.73
CA LEU A 75 1.30 6.30 3.41
C LEU A 75 0.41 5.88 4.59
N PHE A 76 0.02 4.61 4.70
CA PHE A 76 -0.77 4.12 5.83
C PHE A 76 -0.01 4.15 7.16
N CYS A 77 1.31 4.39 7.15
CA CYS A 77 2.06 4.66 8.36
C CYS A 77 1.63 5.96 9.06
N PHE A 78 1.16 6.98 8.32
CA PHE A 78 0.78 8.27 8.89
C PHE A 78 -0.47 8.16 9.79
N PRO A 79 -1.61 7.60 9.35
CA PRO A 79 -2.75 7.37 10.23
C PRO A 79 -2.40 6.54 11.46
N ALA A 80 -1.61 5.48 11.29
CA ALA A 80 -1.17 4.65 12.40
C ALA A 80 -0.36 5.46 13.43
N TRP A 81 0.57 6.28 12.96
CA TRP A 81 1.40 7.13 13.83
C TRP A 81 0.58 8.20 14.54
N PHE A 82 -0.36 8.85 13.85
CA PHE A 82 -1.28 9.81 14.46
C PHE A 82 -2.14 9.16 15.54
N LEU A 83 -2.75 8.01 15.27
CA LEU A 83 -3.58 7.29 16.24
C LEU A 83 -2.77 6.70 17.40
N ALA A 84 -1.48 6.44 17.21
CA ALA A 84 -0.59 5.95 18.26
C ALA A 84 0.02 7.07 19.12
N SER A 85 -0.04 8.33 18.69
CA SER A 85 0.61 9.45 19.37
C SER A 85 -0.40 10.46 19.93
N ILE A 86 -1.38 10.85 19.13
CA ILE A 86 -2.33 11.92 19.50
C ILE A 86 -3.17 11.54 20.73
N PRO A 87 -3.81 10.35 20.80
CA PRO A 87 -4.63 10.01 21.95
C PRO A 87 -3.87 9.97 23.28
N GLN A 88 -2.63 9.49 23.26
CA GLN A 88 -1.75 9.37 24.40
C GLN A 88 -1.34 10.76 24.90
N LEU A 89 -0.99 11.68 23.99
CA LEU A 89 -0.68 13.06 24.33
C LEU A 89 -1.91 13.80 24.87
N CYS A 90 -3.08 13.62 24.26
CA CYS A 90 -4.32 14.22 24.74
C CYS A 90 -4.71 13.70 26.13
N LEU A 91 -4.53 12.41 26.38
CA LEU A 91 -4.79 11.78 27.68
C LEU A 91 -3.89 12.37 28.78
N LEU A 92 -2.60 12.52 28.51
CA LEU A 92 -1.63 13.09 29.47
C LEU A 92 -1.91 14.57 29.78
N ASN A 93 -2.42 15.32 28.80
CA ASN A 93 -2.72 16.75 28.96
C ASN A 93 -4.17 17.02 29.39
N GLY A 94 -5.00 15.99 29.60
CA GLY A 94 -6.42 16.14 29.94
C GLY A 94 -7.26 16.81 28.84
N ILE A 95 -6.80 16.77 27.58
CA ILE A 95 -7.48 17.40 26.44
C ILE A 95 -8.52 16.40 25.90
N PRO A 96 -9.83 16.73 25.88
CA PRO A 96 -10.83 15.86 25.31
C PRO A 96 -10.73 15.83 23.77
N ILE A 97 -10.61 14.63 23.21
CA ILE A 97 -10.49 14.41 21.75
C ILE A 97 -11.85 14.51 21.04
N TYR A 98 -12.91 14.09 21.74
CA TYR A 98 -14.28 14.11 21.25
C TYR A 98 -15.11 15.11 22.06
N PRO A 99 -16.09 15.78 21.43
CA PRO A 99 -17.01 16.65 22.16
C PRO A 99 -17.78 15.83 23.20
N LYS A 100 -18.07 16.44 24.35
CA LYS A 100 -19.00 15.86 25.32
C LYS A 100 -20.39 15.88 24.69
N VAL A 101 -21.00 14.70 24.61
CA VAL A 101 -22.43 14.52 24.33
C VAL A 101 -23.26 14.93 25.53
#